data_AF-A0AAW6WGP6-F1
#
_entry.id   AF-A0AAW6WGP6-F1
#
_cell.length_a   1.000
_cell.length_b   1.000
_cell.length_c   1.000
_cell.angle_alpha   90.00
_cell.angle_beta   90.00
_cell.angle_gamma   90.00
#
_symmetry.space_group_name_H-M   'P 1'
#
loop_
_entity.id
_entity.type
_entity.pdbx_description
1 polymer ?
#
loop_
_entity_poly.entity_id
_entity_poly.type
_entity_poly.pdbx_seq_one_letter_code
_entity_poly.pdbx_strand_id
1 'polypeptide(L)'
;MNEFQIGTEAVAGGHLGWIRKVHRATNDILRDSRGEPIVFATQDAAKAAAGEAMVAYLNTPMLRDGARVEALSKAEAFFKPKSAKIAGAAEGVM
;
A
#
# COMPACT_ATOMS: atom_id res chain seq x y z
N MET A 1 11.09 -10.30 -17.63
CA MET A 1 11.21 -10.21 -16.16
C MET A 1 9.81 -10.02 -15.60
N ASN A 2 9.46 -10.67 -14.49
CA ASN A 2 8.14 -10.47 -13.89
C ASN A 2 8.22 -9.30 -12.92
N GLU A 3 7.42 -8.26 -13.14
CA GLU A 3 7.42 -7.04 -12.35
C GLU A 3 6.00 -6.70 -11.88
N PHE A 4 5.92 -6.00 -10.75
CA PHE A 4 4.69 -5.38 -10.32
C PHE A 4 4.38 -4.21 -11.24
N GLN A 5 3.15 -4.17 -11.75
CA GLN A 5 2.68 -3.07 -12.58
C GLN A 5 1.29 -2.67 -12.16
N ILE A 6 0.98 -1.39 -12.34
CA ILE A 6 -0.38 -0.87 -12.28
C ILE A 6 -0.70 -0.26 -13.62
N GLY A 7 -1.96 -0.32 -14.02
CA GLY A 7 -2.39 0.33 -15.24
C GLY A 7 -3.89 0.53 -15.29
N THR A 8 -4.30 1.08 -16.42
CA THR A 8 -5.68 1.44 -16.70
C THR A 8 -6.05 0.99 -18.10
N GLU A 9 -7.31 0.65 -18.30
CA GLU A 9 -7.85 0.30 -19.61
C GLU A 9 -9.12 1.11 -19.88
N ALA A 10 -9.21 1.75 -21.04
CA ALA A 10 -10.40 2.51 -21.42
C ALA A 10 -11.52 1.55 -21.83
N VAL A 11 -12.73 1.76 -21.31
CA VAL A 11 -13.91 0.94 -21.58
C VAL A 11 -15.14 1.81 -21.81
N ALA A 12 -16.23 1.21 -22.27
CA ALA A 12 -17.50 1.93 -22.38
C ALA A 12 -17.91 2.50 -21.02
N GLY A 13 -18.03 3.83 -20.95
CA GLY A 13 -18.44 4.54 -19.73
C GLY A 13 -17.30 4.93 -18.77
N GLY A 14 -16.03 4.68 -19.10
CA GLY A 14 -14.91 5.16 -18.28
C GLY A 14 -13.63 4.34 -18.41
N HIS A 15 -13.00 4.06 -17.27
CA HIS A 15 -11.72 3.37 -17.19
C HIS A 15 -11.75 2.26 -16.13
N LEU A 16 -11.21 1.09 -16.47
CA LEU A 16 -10.90 0.05 -15.50
C LEU A 16 -9.50 0.28 -14.93
N GLY A 17 -9.33 0.01 -13.64
CA GLY A 17 -8.01 -0.13 -13.01
C GLY A 17 -7.60 -1.60 -12.96
N TRP A 18 -6.31 -1.88 -13.11
CA TRP A 18 -5.77 -3.24 -12.95
C TRP A 18 -4.38 -3.25 -12.31
N ILE A 19 -4.07 -4.37 -11.66
CA ILE A 19 -2.74 -4.65 -11.08
C ILE A 19 -2.15 -5.92 -11.69
N ARG A 20 -0.84 -5.94 -11.91
CA ARG A 20 -0.09 -7.13 -12.33
C ARG A 20 0.80 -7.61 -11.19
N LYS A 21 0.63 -8.88 -10.82
CA LYS A 21 1.42 -9.54 -9.77
C LYS A 21 2.59 -10.28 -10.41
N VAL A 22 3.75 -10.26 -9.76
CA VAL A 22 4.98 -10.92 -10.25
C VAL A 22 4.84 -12.43 -10.52
N HIS A 23 3.88 -13.10 -9.87
CA HIS A 23 3.67 -14.54 -10.03
C HIS A 23 2.45 -14.88 -10.89
N ARG A 24 1.79 -13.89 -11.50
CA ARG A 24 0.62 -14.09 -12.36
C ARG A 24 0.92 -13.63 -13.78
N ALA A 25 0.48 -14.42 -14.75
CA ALA A 25 0.60 -14.07 -16.17
C ALA A 25 -0.42 -13.01 -16.61
N THR A 26 -1.56 -12.92 -15.90
CA THR A 26 -2.68 -12.06 -16.25
C THR A 26 -2.80 -10.85 -15.32
N ASN A 27 -3.33 -9.76 -15.87
CA ASN A 27 -3.70 -8.58 -15.10
C ASN A 27 -4.95 -8.88 -14.24
N ASP A 28 -4.94 -8.38 -13.01
CA ASP A 28 -6.03 -8.52 -12.05
C ASP A 28 -6.84 -7.21 -12.05
N ILE A 29 -8.07 -7.27 -12.54
CA ILE A 29 -8.95 -6.11 -12.67
C ILE A 29 -9.57 -5.81 -11.30
N LEU A 30 -9.63 -4.52 -10.95
CA LEU A 30 -10.28 -4.09 -9.72
C LEU A 30 -11.78 -4.40 -9.75
N ARG A 31 -12.25 -5.05 -8.69
CA ARG A 31 -13.63 -5.53 -8.56
C ARG A 31 -14.26 -5.00 -7.28
N ASP A 32 -15.56 -4.81 -7.32
CA ASP A 32 -16.35 -4.45 -6.15
C ASP A 32 -16.52 -5.66 -5.20
N SER A 33 -17.28 -5.47 -4.12
CA SER A 33 -17.58 -6.54 -3.16
C SER A 33 -18.42 -7.68 -3.73
N ARG A 34 -19.04 -7.50 -4.90
CA ARG A 34 -19.83 -8.51 -5.62
C ARG A 34 -18.97 -9.27 -6.63
N GLY A 35 -17.73 -8.82 -6.86
CA GLY A 35 -16.82 -9.39 -7.85
C GLY A 35 -16.96 -8.79 -9.25
N GLU A 36 -17.74 -7.73 -9.41
CA GLU A 36 -17.96 -7.04 -10.69
C GLU A 36 -16.87 -5.99 -10.94
N PRO A 37 -16.39 -5.82 -12.19
CA PRO A 37 -15.38 -4.81 -12.51
C PRO A 37 -15.83 -3.38 -12.17
N ILE A 38 -14.95 -2.61 -11.52
CA ILE A 38 -15.24 -1.21 -11.20
C ILE A 38 -14.84 -0.32 -12.38
N VAL A 39 -15.81 0.40 -12.94
CA VAL A 39 -15.59 1.42 -13.97
C VAL A 39 -15.49 2.79 -13.30
N PHE A 40 -14.31 3.39 -13.37
CA PHE A 40 -14.05 4.73 -12.87
C PHE A 40 -14.31 5.78 -13.95
N ALA A 41 -14.83 6.95 -13.55
CA ALA A 41 -15.13 8.03 -14.48
C ALA A 41 -13.89 8.60 -15.20
N THR A 42 -12.71 8.55 -14.55
CA THR A 42 -11.46 9.10 -15.08
C THR A 42 -10.31 8.12 -15.00
N GLN A 43 -9.33 8.27 -15.90
CA GLN A 43 -8.11 7.47 -15.89
C GLN A 43 -7.33 7.63 -14.58
N ASP A 44 -7.21 8.86 -14.07
CA ASP A 44 -6.48 9.14 -12.83
C ASP A 44 -7.12 8.44 -11.63
N ALA A 45 -8.46 8.43 -11.55
CA ALA A 45 -9.17 7.71 -10.50
C ALA A 45 -8.93 6.20 -10.58
N ALA A 46 -8.97 5.62 -11.79
CA ALA A 46 -8.66 4.20 -11.99
C ALA A 46 -7.23 3.86 -11.59
N LYS A 47 -6.26 4.73 -11.93
CA LYS A 47 -4.84 4.53 -11.61
C LYS A 47 -4.58 4.67 -10.11
N ALA A 48 -5.19 5.65 -9.46
CA ALA A 48 -5.08 5.83 -8.01
C ALA A 48 -5.62 4.59 -7.27
N ALA A 49 -6.81 4.12 -7.65
CA ALA A 49 -7.41 2.90 -7.08
C ALA A 49 -6.55 1.65 -7.33
N ALA A 50 -5.92 1.52 -8.51
CA ALA A 50 -5.01 0.42 -8.79
C ALA A 50 -3.75 0.48 -7.92
N GLY A 51 -3.24 1.68 -7.66
CA GLY A 51 -2.15 1.92 -6.70
C GLY A 51 -2.52 1.49 -5.28
N GLU A 52 -3.68 1.91 -4.78
CA GLU A 52 -4.17 1.52 -3.45
C GLU A 52 -4.35 0.01 -3.34
N ALA A 53 -4.93 -0.63 -4.36
CA ALA A 53 -5.08 -2.09 -4.39
C ALA A 53 -3.73 -2.82 -4.39
N MET A 54 -2.71 -2.28 -5.08
CA MET A 54 -1.35 -2.81 -5.04
C MET A 54 -0.74 -2.69 -3.63
N VAL A 55 -0.91 -1.53 -2.97
CA VAL A 55 -0.43 -1.33 -1.59
C VAL A 55 -1.13 -2.29 -0.63
N ALA A 56 -2.44 -2.47 -0.74
CA ALA A 56 -3.20 -3.42 0.07
C ALA A 56 -2.71 -4.86 -0.16
N TYR A 57 -2.45 -5.24 -1.41
CA TYR A 57 -1.91 -6.55 -1.75
C TYR A 57 -0.53 -6.78 -1.13
N LEU A 58 0.38 -5.80 -1.22
CA LEU A 58 1.73 -5.92 -0.65
C LEU A 58 1.74 -5.97 0.88
N ASN A 59 0.77 -5.33 1.53
CA ASN A 59 0.62 -5.32 2.98
C ASN A 59 -0.31 -6.43 3.49
N THR A 60 -0.84 -7.29 2.63
CA THR A 60 -1.66 -8.42 3.07
C THR A 60 -0.81 -9.31 3.97
N PRO A 61 -1.20 -9.52 5.25
CA PRO A 61 -0.40 -10.31 6.18
C PRO A 61 -0.13 -11.70 5.59
N MET A 62 1.15 -12.09 5.55
CA MET A 62 1.51 -13.41 5.06
C MET A 62 0.92 -14.45 6.01
N LEU A 63 -0.09 -15.20 5.53
CA LEU A 63 -0.64 -16.35 6.23
C LEU A 63 0.43 -17.44 6.27
N ARG A 64 1.20 -17.49 7.36
CA ARG A 64 2.04 -18.63 7.70
C ARG A 64 1.21 -19.51 8.64
N ASP A 65 0.63 -20.58 8.08
CA ASP A 65 -0.03 -21.68 8.79
C ASP A 65 -0.90 -21.28 10.00
N GLY A 66 -2.00 -20.56 9.73
CA GLY A 66 -3.12 -20.40 10.67
C GLY A 66 -2.92 -19.39 11.83
N ALA A 67 -1.71 -18.89 12.07
CA ALA A 67 -1.49 -17.84 13.04
C ALA A 67 -1.65 -16.46 12.38
N ARG A 68 -2.74 -15.74 12.69
CA ARG A 68 -2.88 -14.31 12.37
C ARG A 68 -1.73 -13.56 13.05
N VAL A 69 -0.75 -13.10 12.26
CA VAL A 69 0.28 -12.20 12.76
C VAL A 69 -0.31 -10.80 12.74
N GLU A 70 -0.61 -10.24 13.92
CA GLU A 70 -0.97 -8.83 14.03
C GLU A 70 0.17 -7.98 13.46
N ALA A 71 -0.17 -7.08 12.54
CA ALA A 71 0.78 -6.15 11.95
C ALA A 71 1.40 -5.31 13.07
N LEU A 72 2.64 -5.64 13.44
CA LEU A 72 3.42 -4.85 14.37
C LEU A 72 3.68 -3.48 13.72
N SER A 73 2.81 -2.52 14.05
CA SER A 73 3.01 -1.09 13.86
C SER A 73 4.26 -0.65 14.63
N LYS A 74 5.44 -0.90 14.04
CA LYS A 74 6.73 -0.38 14.49
C LYS A 74 7.19 0.82 13.66
N ALA A 75 6.44 1.21 12.63
CA ALA A 75 6.79 2.34 11.77
C ALA A 75 6.81 3.67 12.54
N GLU A 76 5.84 3.89 13.45
CA GLU A 76 5.76 5.13 14.24
C GLU A 76 6.90 5.28 15.26
N ALA A 77 7.59 4.19 15.62
CA ALA A 77 8.73 4.25 16.54
C ALA A 77 9.97 4.92 15.90
N PHE A 78 10.05 4.96 14.57
CA PHE A 78 11.16 5.61 13.86
C PHE A 78 10.96 7.13 13.66
N PHE A 79 9.74 7.64 13.83
CA PHE A 79 9.41 9.05 13.58
C PHE A 79 9.24 9.90 14.83
N LYS A 80 9.42 9.33 16.04
CA LYS A 80 9.43 10.17 17.25
C LYS A 80 10.72 10.98 17.28
N PRO A 81 10.66 12.33 17.26
CA PRO A 81 11.86 13.14 17.47
C PRO A 81 12.43 12.78 18.85
N LYS A 82 13.74 12.49 18.90
CA LYS A 82 14.47 12.39 20.17
C LYS A 82 14.16 13.65 20.96
N SER A 83 13.42 13.50 22.06
CA SER A 83 13.21 14.59 23.00
C SER A 83 14.59 15.11 23.38
N ALA A 84 14.85 16.39 23.08
CA ALA A 84 16.03 17.08 23.54
C ALA A 84 15.97 17.07 25.07
N LYS A 85 16.68 16.10 25.67
CA LYS A 85 16.83 16.01 27.11
C LYS A 85 17.67 17.22 27.52
N ILE A 86 16.97 18.17 28.13
CA ILE A 86 17.45 19.27 28.95
C ILE A 86 18.78 18.89 29.61
N ALA A 87 19.87 19.56 29.23
CA ALA A 87 21.14 19.50 29.95
C ALA A 87 21.35 20.86 30.61
N GLY A 88 20.66 21.06 31.73
CA GLY A 88 21.03 22.04 32.74
C GLY A 88 21.77 21.33 33.88
N ALA A 89 22.86 21.95 34.33
CA ALA A 89 23.66 21.70 35.54
C ALA A 89 24.76 20.62 35.50
N ALA A 90 26.01 21.08 35.40
CA ALA A 90 27.12 20.71 36.29
C ALA A 90 28.28 21.71 36.16
N GLU A 91 28.34 22.63 37.12
CA GLU A 91 29.49 23.19 37.84
C GLU A 91 30.92 22.86 37.35
N GLY A 92 31.77 23.89 37.21
CA GLY A 92 33.19 23.76 36.90
C GLY A 92 33.98 25.06 37.05
N VAL A 93 34.39 25.37 38.28
CA VAL A 93 35.64 26.04 38.72
C VAL A 93 36.40 26.93 37.71
N MET A 94 36.43 28.24 37.97
CA MET A 94 37.64 29.02 38.25
C MET A 94 37.28 30.39 38.84
#